data_AF-A0A7D6J1L0-F1
#
_entry.id   AF-A0A7D6J1L0-F1
#
_cell.length_a   1.000
_cell.length_b   1.000
_cell.length_c   1.000
_cell.angle_alpha   90.00
_cell.angle_beta   90.00
_cell.angle_gamma   90.00
#
_symmetry.space_group_name_H-M   'P 1'
#
loop_
_entity.id
_entity.type
_entity.pdbx_description
1 polymer ?
#
loop_
_entity_poly.entity_id
_entity_poly.type
_entity_poly.pdbx_seq_one_letter_code
_entity_poly.pdbx_strand_id
1 'polypeptide(L)'
;MAYTPLATVLQQWQQAAEWQQPQQFLRLLEHWPKLVGAIVAEHTVPLELTGQGVLLVAVASSTWAHHLMFSRSPLMAKIQQTLGIPLSDIRFSHRDWHSQRSAIAPHDPLPKVGDLPKVPPAATPQEAFQRWQAQVRQRSRDCPLCPRCQCPTPIKELQRWGLCGLCSTRPA
;
A
#
# COMPACT_ATOMS: atom_id res chain seq x y z
N MET A 1 7.58 22.01 20.96
CA MET A 1 8.13 21.16 19.88
C MET A 1 7.26 21.36 18.66
N ALA A 2 7.79 21.96 17.59
CA ALA A 2 7.05 22.19 16.36
C ALA A 2 7.15 20.94 15.49
N TYR A 3 6.01 20.43 15.02
CA TYR A 3 5.96 19.30 14.11
C TYR A 3 6.12 19.83 12.68
N THR A 4 7.03 19.25 11.91
CA THR A 4 7.15 19.55 10.49
C THR A 4 5.95 18.95 9.76
N PRO A 5 5.24 19.70 8.91
CA PRO A 5 4.18 19.14 8.09
C PRO A 5 4.73 18.00 7.23
N LEU A 6 3.98 16.90 7.13
CA LEU A 6 4.35 15.75 6.30
C LEU A 6 4.66 16.16 4.85
N ALA A 7 3.88 17.11 4.30
CA ALA A 7 4.09 17.63 2.95
C ALA A 7 5.51 18.19 2.75
N THR A 8 6.05 18.88 3.75
CA THR A 8 7.41 19.44 3.69
C THR A 8 8.46 18.34 3.70
N VAL A 9 8.28 17.30 4.52
CA VAL A 9 9.19 16.14 4.57
C VAL A 9 9.16 15.38 3.25
N LEU A 10 7.97 15.13 2.70
CA LEU A 10 7.79 14.47 1.40
C LEU A 10 8.43 15.27 0.26
N GLN A 11 8.28 16.59 0.27
CA GLN A 11 8.87 17.46 -0.75
C GLN A 11 10.39 17.49 -0.69
N GLN A 12 10.98 17.47 0.52
CA GLN A 12 12.43 17.36 0.70
C GLN A 12 12.95 16.02 0.16
N TRP A 13 12.26 14.93 0.46
CA TRP A 13 12.62 13.60 -0.06
C TRP A 13 12.51 13.51 -1.57
N GLN A 14 11.45 14.08 -2.16
CA GLN A 14 11.27 14.11 -3.62
C GLN A 14 12.44 14.79 -4.36
N GLN A 15 13.17 15.70 -3.72
CA GLN A 15 14.34 16.36 -4.29
C GLN A 15 15.66 15.60 -4.08
N ALA A 16 15.70 14.61 -3.17
CA ALA A 16 16.90 13.81 -2.93
C ALA A 16 17.19 12.90 -4.14
N ALA A 17 18.48 12.71 -4.47
CA ALA A 17 18.90 11.85 -5.58
C ALA A 17 18.42 10.40 -5.41
N GLU A 18 18.32 9.95 -4.15
CA GLU A 18 17.83 8.62 -3.74
C GLU A 18 16.38 8.36 -4.20
N TRP A 19 15.58 9.42 -4.34
CA TRP A 19 14.17 9.35 -4.76
C TRP A 19 13.97 9.43 -6.28
N GLN A 20 15.03 9.66 -7.06
CA GLN A 20 14.95 9.71 -8.52
C GLN A 20 14.56 8.35 -9.11
N GLN A 21 15.16 7.25 -8.64
CA GLN A 21 14.86 5.91 -9.14
C GLN A 21 13.44 5.44 -8.79
N PRO A 22 12.93 5.61 -7.55
CA PRO A 22 11.52 5.40 -7.24
C PRO A 22 10.56 6.21 -8.13
N GLN A 23 10.86 7.48 -8.40
CA GLN A 23 10.03 8.32 -9.27
C GLN A 23 10.05 7.87 -10.74
N GLN A 24 11.21 7.44 -11.25
CA GLN A 24 11.32 6.86 -12.58
C GLN A 24 10.49 5.57 -12.68
N PHE A 25 10.57 4.71 -11.68
CA PHE A 25 9.80 3.47 -11.64
C PHE A 25 8.29 3.73 -11.58
N LEU A 26 7.83 4.68 -10.76
CA LEU A 26 6.41 5.05 -10.69
C LEU A 26 5.88 5.59 -12.03
N ARG A 27 6.64 6.46 -12.70
CA ARG A 27 6.29 6.94 -14.05
C ARG A 27 6.22 5.80 -15.06
N LEU A 28 7.14 4.84 -14.97
CA LEU A 28 7.14 3.63 -15.80
C LEU A 28 5.88 2.79 -15.57
N LEU A 29 5.49 2.56 -14.30
CA LEU A 29 4.27 1.83 -13.98
C LEU A 29 3.01 2.49 -14.56
N GLU A 30 2.91 3.82 -14.43
CA GLU A 30 1.78 4.59 -14.96
C GLU A 30 1.66 4.47 -16.50
N HIS A 31 2.80 4.47 -17.19
CA HIS A 31 2.85 4.45 -18.66
C HIS A 31 2.96 3.05 -19.26
N TRP A 32 3.18 2.01 -18.44
CA TRP A 32 3.43 0.65 -18.89
C TRP A 32 2.38 0.16 -19.90
N PRO A 33 1.05 0.27 -19.66
CA PRO A 33 0.06 -0.21 -20.62
C PRO A 33 0.11 0.50 -21.97
N LYS A 34 0.48 1.79 -21.99
CA LYS A 34 0.65 2.57 -23.24
C LYS A 34 1.93 2.17 -23.97
N LEU A 35 2.98 1.77 -23.24
CA LEU A 35 4.26 1.36 -23.79
C LEU A 35 4.20 -0.02 -24.44
N VAL A 36 3.63 -1.02 -23.75
CA VAL A 36 3.59 -2.40 -24.24
C VAL A 36 2.30 -2.77 -24.98
N GLY A 37 1.24 -1.98 -24.84
CA GLY A 37 -0.08 -2.28 -25.38
C GLY A 37 -0.90 -3.19 -24.47
N ALA A 38 -2.23 -3.20 -24.66
CA ALA A 38 -3.17 -3.82 -23.73
C ALA A 38 -2.92 -5.32 -23.50
N ILE A 39 -2.66 -6.09 -24.58
CA ILE A 39 -2.44 -7.54 -24.50
C ILE A 39 -1.19 -7.86 -23.68
N VAL A 40 -0.08 -7.17 -23.96
CA VAL A 40 1.17 -7.41 -23.22
C VAL A 40 1.03 -6.93 -21.78
N ALA A 41 0.36 -5.80 -21.54
CA ALA A 41 0.14 -5.26 -20.19
C ALA A 41 -0.69 -6.20 -19.30
N GLU A 42 -1.61 -6.96 -19.88
CA GLU A 42 -2.39 -7.96 -19.15
C GLU A 42 -1.54 -9.14 -18.66
N HIS A 43 -0.45 -9.45 -19.38
CA HIS A 43 0.42 -10.58 -19.09
C HIS A 43 1.80 -10.18 -18.57
N THR A 44 2.01 -8.90 -18.27
CA THR A 44 3.30 -8.38 -17.79
C THR A 44 3.11 -7.32 -16.72
N VAL A 45 3.92 -7.40 -15.67
CA VAL A 45 3.92 -6.41 -14.58
C VAL A 45 5.37 -6.04 -14.26
N PRO A 46 5.78 -4.77 -14.40
CA PRO A 46 7.08 -4.32 -13.92
C PRO A 46 7.14 -4.44 -12.40
N LEU A 47 8.21 -5.05 -11.89
CA LEU A 47 8.40 -5.29 -10.46
C LEU A 47 9.37 -4.29 -9.84
N GLU A 48 10.47 -4.02 -10.53
CA GLU A 48 11.56 -3.20 -10.01
C GLU A 48 12.38 -2.63 -11.16
N LEU A 49 12.90 -1.41 -10.96
CA LEU A 49 13.99 -0.85 -11.75
C LEU A 49 15.25 -0.82 -10.88
N THR A 50 16.24 -1.68 -11.12
CA THR A 50 17.42 -1.72 -10.24
C THR A 50 18.28 -0.44 -10.38
N GLY A 51 19.13 -0.16 -9.39
CA GLY A 51 20.08 0.95 -9.45
C GLY A 51 21.08 0.87 -10.62
N GLN A 52 21.27 -0.32 -11.21
CA GLN A 52 22.10 -0.53 -12.42
C GLN A 52 21.31 -0.36 -13.73
N GLY A 53 20.04 0.06 -13.66
CA GLY A 53 19.20 0.30 -14.84
C GLY A 53 18.58 -0.96 -15.44
N VAL A 54 18.44 -2.04 -14.68
CA VAL A 54 17.79 -3.28 -15.15
C VAL A 54 16.32 -3.27 -14.73
N LEU A 55 15.41 -3.34 -15.69
CA LEU A 55 13.97 -3.48 -15.42
C LEU A 55 13.60 -4.95 -15.25
N LEU A 56 13.11 -5.32 -14.08
CA LEU A 56 12.57 -6.65 -13.81
C LEU A 56 11.07 -6.65 -14.10
N VAL A 57 10.63 -7.57 -14.94
CA VAL A 57 9.23 -7.70 -15.37
C VAL A 57 8.75 -9.11 -15.10
N ALA A 58 7.71 -9.23 -14.26
CA ALA A 58 6.97 -10.46 -14.09
C ALA A 58 6.13 -10.73 -15.34
N VAL A 59 6.07 -11.99 -15.78
CA VAL A 59 5.27 -12.39 -16.96
C VAL A 59 4.43 -13.63 -16.68
N ALA A 60 3.23 -13.69 -17.25
CA ALA A 60 2.25 -14.73 -16.93
C ALA A 60 2.70 -16.18 -17.21
N SER A 61 3.61 -16.39 -18.15
CA SER A 61 4.11 -17.72 -18.50
C SER A 61 5.50 -17.67 -19.13
N SER A 62 6.15 -18.85 -19.23
CA SER A 62 7.42 -19.01 -19.96
C SER A 62 7.28 -18.67 -21.45
N THR A 63 6.12 -18.95 -22.07
CA THR A 63 5.84 -18.57 -23.45
C THR A 63 5.85 -17.05 -23.63
N TRP A 64 5.23 -16.31 -22.70
CA TRP A 64 5.27 -14.85 -22.69
C TRP A 64 6.69 -14.32 -22.51
N ALA A 65 7.48 -14.92 -21.61
CA ALA A 65 8.89 -14.56 -21.44
C ALA A 65 9.66 -14.69 -22.76
N HIS A 66 9.51 -15.83 -23.44
CA HIS A 66 10.21 -16.12 -24.69
C HIS A 66 9.80 -15.16 -25.82
N HIS A 67 8.50 -14.92 -25.97
CA HIS A 67 8.01 -13.96 -26.98
C HIS A 67 8.55 -12.54 -26.71
N LEU A 68 8.55 -12.10 -25.45
CA LEU A 68 8.98 -10.76 -25.08
C LEU A 68 10.49 -10.55 -25.19
N MET A 69 11.29 -11.61 -25.10
CA MET A 69 12.74 -11.54 -25.36
C MET A 69 13.05 -10.96 -26.74
N PHE A 70 12.27 -11.28 -27.78
CA PHE A 70 12.47 -10.71 -29.13
C PHE A 70 12.09 -9.24 -29.20
N SER A 71 11.13 -8.80 -28.38
CA SER A 71 10.72 -7.39 -28.27
C SER A 71 11.54 -6.56 -27.28
N ARG A 72 12.53 -7.16 -26.61
CA ARG A 72 13.31 -6.52 -25.54
C ARG A 72 13.99 -5.22 -25.97
N SER A 73 14.78 -5.27 -27.05
CA SER A 73 15.50 -4.11 -27.58
C SER A 73 14.56 -2.99 -28.06
N PRO A 74 13.52 -3.26 -28.89
CA PRO A 74 12.60 -2.20 -29.30
C PRO A 74 11.78 -1.65 -28.13
N LEU A 75 11.40 -2.47 -27.15
CA LEU A 75 10.71 -2.00 -25.94
C LEU A 75 11.60 -1.10 -25.09
N MET A 76 12.86 -1.49 -24.89
CA MET A 76 13.85 -0.69 -24.16
C MET A 76 14.07 0.67 -24.82
N ALA A 77 14.24 0.69 -26.15
CA ALA A 77 14.35 1.94 -26.92
C ALA A 77 13.10 2.81 -26.77
N LYS A 78 11.89 2.21 -26.85
CA LYS A 78 10.61 2.91 -26.68
C LYS A 78 10.48 3.52 -25.27
N ILE A 79 10.86 2.79 -24.24
CA ILE A 79 10.84 3.28 -22.84
C ILE A 79 11.79 4.45 -22.68
N GLN A 80 13.04 4.30 -23.13
CA GLN A 80 14.05 5.35 -23.07
C GLN A 80 13.61 6.62 -23.81
N GLN A 81 13.04 6.50 -25.01
CA GLN A 81 12.57 7.63 -25.81
C GLN A 81 11.35 8.32 -25.18
N THR A 82 10.43 7.56 -24.59
CA THR A 82 9.16 8.10 -24.06
C THR A 82 9.34 8.70 -22.66
N LEU A 83 10.13 8.05 -21.81
CA LEU A 83 10.23 8.40 -20.38
C LEU A 83 11.58 9.02 -19.99
N GLY A 84 12.59 8.98 -20.87
CA GLY A 84 13.95 9.46 -20.56
C GLY A 84 14.67 8.63 -19.50
N ILE A 85 14.21 7.41 -19.22
CA ILE A 85 14.79 6.52 -18.20
C ILE A 85 15.92 5.73 -18.87
N PRO A 86 17.18 5.83 -18.39
CA PRO A 86 18.27 5.02 -18.92
C PRO A 86 18.09 3.57 -18.48
N LEU A 87 17.88 2.68 -19.45
CA LEU A 87 17.82 1.23 -19.20
C LEU A 87 19.07 0.58 -19.77
N SER A 88 19.71 -0.24 -18.95
CA SER A 88 20.76 -1.16 -19.41
C SER A 88 20.14 -2.47 -19.90
N ASP A 89 19.03 -2.89 -19.28
CA ASP A 89 18.41 -4.16 -19.61
C ASP A 89 16.95 -4.33 -19.20
N ILE A 90 16.24 -5.31 -19.79
CA ILE A 90 14.90 -5.76 -19.35
C ILE A 90 14.90 -7.28 -19.16
N ARG A 91 14.61 -7.77 -17.96
CA ARG A 91 14.54 -9.19 -17.63
C ARG A 91 13.11 -9.64 -17.38
N PHE A 92 12.66 -10.60 -18.17
CA PHE A 92 11.34 -11.22 -18.04
C PHE A 92 11.45 -12.51 -17.21
N SER A 93 10.69 -12.61 -16.12
CA SER A 93 10.65 -13.77 -15.23
C SER A 93 9.20 -14.17 -14.98
N HIS A 94 8.88 -15.46 -15.11
CA HIS A 94 7.57 -15.98 -14.73
C HIS A 94 7.52 -16.46 -13.27
N ARG A 95 8.69 -16.60 -12.61
CA ARG A 95 8.77 -17.05 -11.21
C ARG A 95 8.09 -16.06 -10.25
N ASP A 96 8.18 -14.79 -10.60
CA ASP A 96 7.70 -13.68 -9.79
C ASP A 96 6.31 -13.19 -10.26
N TRP A 97 5.68 -13.95 -11.17
CA TRP A 97 4.31 -13.74 -11.57
C TRP A 97 3.38 -14.06 -10.40
N HIS A 98 3.13 -13.03 -9.61
CA HIS A 98 1.96 -13.00 -8.79
C HIS A 98 0.79 -12.83 -9.75
N SER A 99 -0.08 -13.83 -9.85
CA SER A 99 -1.37 -13.69 -10.54
C SER A 99 -2.14 -12.55 -9.87
N GLN A 100 -1.86 -11.31 -10.25
CA GLN A 100 -2.51 -10.14 -9.69
C GLN A 100 -3.87 -10.01 -10.35
N ARG A 101 -4.79 -10.88 -9.91
CA ARG A 101 -6.22 -10.68 -9.71
C ARG A 101 -6.86 -12.02 -9.25
N SER A 102 -6.47 -12.51 -8.07
CA SER A 102 -7.55 -12.58 -7.09
C SER A 102 -7.82 -11.13 -6.75
N ALA A 103 -8.67 -10.49 -7.54
CA ALA A 103 -9.38 -9.31 -7.10
C ALA A 103 -10.03 -9.76 -5.81
N ILE A 104 -9.37 -9.51 -4.67
CA ILE A 104 -9.95 -9.64 -3.35
C ILE A 104 -10.85 -10.89 -3.32
N ALA A 105 -10.30 -12.12 -3.33
CA ALA A 105 -11.14 -13.33 -3.18
C ALA A 105 -12.17 -12.99 -2.11
N PRO A 106 -13.49 -12.94 -2.41
CA PRO A 106 -14.44 -12.07 -1.75
C PRO A 106 -14.18 -12.14 -0.27
N HIS A 107 -13.39 -11.17 0.21
CA HIS A 107 -13.10 -11.13 1.62
C HIS A 107 -14.48 -10.99 2.20
N ASP A 108 -14.81 -11.83 3.18
CA ASP A 108 -15.99 -11.61 3.98
C ASP A 108 -16.00 -10.11 4.24
N PRO A 109 -16.97 -9.36 3.68
CA PRO A 109 -16.83 -7.93 3.54
C PRO A 109 -16.47 -7.42 4.92
N LEU A 110 -15.31 -6.74 5.02
CA LEU A 110 -14.88 -6.18 6.30
C LEU A 110 -16.13 -5.57 6.91
N PRO A 111 -16.53 -5.98 8.13
CA PRO A 111 -17.84 -5.62 8.67
C PRO A 111 -17.96 -4.13 8.44
N LYS A 112 -18.89 -3.74 7.56
CA LYS A 112 -18.99 -2.34 7.12
C LYS A 112 -19.00 -1.56 8.41
N VAL A 113 -17.99 -0.70 8.61
CA VAL A 113 -18.01 0.22 9.73
C VAL A 113 -19.34 0.92 9.56
N GLY A 114 -20.31 0.58 10.41
CA GLY A 114 -21.69 1.03 10.24
C GLY A 114 -21.66 2.54 10.06
N ASP A 115 -22.60 3.08 9.27
CA ASP A 115 -22.61 4.49 8.91
C ASP A 115 -22.17 5.34 10.10
N LEU A 116 -21.00 5.96 9.96
CA LEU A 116 -20.50 6.83 11.00
C LEU A 116 -21.59 7.88 11.20
N PRO A 117 -22.06 8.11 12.44
CA PRO A 117 -23.07 9.12 12.67
C PRO A 117 -22.54 10.42 12.06
N LYS A 118 -23.34 11.05 11.18
CA LYS A 118 -23.00 12.35 10.61
C LYS A 118 -23.03 13.37 11.73
N VAL A 119 -21.89 13.58 12.35
CA VAL A 119 -21.74 14.55 13.42
C VAL A 119 -21.29 15.88 12.79
N PRO A 120 -21.95 17.02 13.11
CA PRO A 120 -21.49 18.33 12.63
C PRO A 120 -20.06 18.61 13.11
N PRO A 121 -19.24 19.35 12.34
CA PRO A 121 -17.89 19.70 12.77
C PRO A 121 -17.94 20.44 14.11
N ALA A 122 -17.06 20.05 15.04
CA ALA A 122 -16.94 20.73 16.32
C ALA A 122 -16.30 22.12 16.12
N ALA A 123 -16.76 23.12 16.85
CA ALA A 123 -16.24 24.49 16.77
C ALA A 123 -14.85 24.60 17.41
N THR A 124 -14.53 23.72 18.36
CA THR A 124 -13.24 23.71 19.07
C THR A 124 -12.67 22.29 19.24
N PRO A 125 -11.34 22.15 19.38
CA PRO A 125 -10.72 20.86 19.70
C PRO A 125 -11.25 20.24 21.00
N GLN A 126 -11.52 21.05 22.04
CA GLN A 126 -12.08 20.59 23.31
C GLN A 126 -13.48 19.99 23.12
N GLU A 127 -14.33 20.63 22.33
CA GLU A 127 -15.66 20.11 22.01
C GLU A 127 -15.57 18.77 21.24
N ALA A 128 -14.67 18.70 20.25
CA ALA A 128 -14.42 17.46 19.51
C ALA A 128 -14.00 16.32 20.46
N PHE A 129 -13.08 16.61 21.38
CA PHE A 129 -12.58 15.65 22.36
C PHE A 129 -13.67 15.19 23.33
N GLN A 130 -14.45 16.11 23.91
CA GLN A 130 -15.55 15.77 24.81
C GLN A 130 -16.60 14.90 24.13
N ARG A 131 -16.94 15.22 22.88
CA ARG A 131 -17.89 14.46 22.09
C ARG A 131 -17.41 13.04 21.80
N TRP A 132 -16.16 12.89 21.36
CA TRP A 132 -15.52 11.59 21.19
C TRP A 132 -15.48 10.81 22.51
N GLN A 133 -15.09 11.44 23.61
CA GLN A 133 -15.00 10.81 24.93
C GLN A 133 -16.36 10.29 25.41
N ALA A 134 -17.44 11.03 25.17
CA ALA A 134 -18.80 10.60 25.48
C ALA A 134 -19.20 9.36 24.67
N GLN A 135 -18.90 9.34 23.36
CA GLN A 135 -19.17 8.19 22.49
C GLN A 135 -18.38 6.94 22.90
N VAL A 136 -17.08 7.09 23.20
CA VAL A 136 -16.24 5.98 23.68
C VAL A 136 -16.81 5.43 24.98
N ARG A 137 -17.15 6.29 25.94
CA ARG A 137 -17.76 5.88 27.21
C ARG A 137 -19.08 5.16 27.02
N GLN A 138 -19.91 5.60 26.08
CA GLN A 138 -21.19 4.95 25.78
C GLN A 138 -20.98 3.56 25.16
N ARG A 139 -20.08 3.44 24.18
CA ARG A 139 -19.77 2.15 23.52
C ARG A 139 -19.11 1.15 24.46
N SER A 140 -18.39 1.62 25.48
CA SER A 140 -17.66 0.77 26.41
C SER A 140 -18.48 0.31 27.61
N ARG A 141 -19.74 0.76 27.79
CA ARG A 141 -20.55 0.45 28.99
C ARG A 141 -20.77 -1.05 29.17
N ASP A 142 -21.01 -1.75 28.08
CA ASP A 142 -21.35 -3.18 28.09
C ASP A 142 -20.13 -4.08 27.86
N CYS A 143 -18.93 -3.49 27.76
CA CYS A 143 -17.70 -4.25 27.60
C CYS A 143 -17.24 -4.80 28.96
N PRO A 144 -16.85 -6.08 29.06
CA PRO A 144 -16.21 -6.62 30.25
C PRO A 144 -14.88 -5.92 30.55
N LEU A 145 -14.38 -6.03 31.79
CA LEU A 145 -13.13 -5.41 32.20
C LEU A 145 -11.93 -6.34 31.94
N CYS A 146 -10.81 -5.76 31.49
CA CYS A 146 -9.54 -6.47 31.40
C CYS A 146 -9.05 -6.87 32.80
N PRO A 147 -8.59 -8.11 33.04
CA PRO A 147 -8.14 -8.53 34.37
C PRO A 147 -6.83 -7.85 34.83
N ARG A 148 -6.02 -7.29 33.92
CA ARG A 148 -4.75 -6.60 34.26
C ARG A 148 -4.94 -5.11 34.55
N CYS A 149 -5.59 -4.37 33.64
CA CYS A 149 -5.72 -2.91 33.75
C CYS A 149 -7.12 -2.43 34.13
N GLN A 150 -8.10 -3.33 34.23
CA GLN A 150 -9.50 -3.03 34.51
C GLN A 150 -10.16 -2.06 33.51
N CYS A 151 -9.57 -1.87 32.33
CA CYS A 151 -10.20 -1.08 31.27
C CYS A 151 -11.32 -1.88 30.58
N PRO A 152 -12.41 -1.22 30.16
CA PRO A 152 -13.43 -1.85 29.31
C PRO A 152 -12.81 -2.42 28.04
N THR A 153 -13.05 -3.70 27.78
CA THR A 153 -12.37 -4.48 26.74
C THR A 153 -13.39 -5.26 25.94
N PRO A 154 -13.38 -5.18 24.60
CA PRO A 154 -14.29 -5.98 23.77
C PRO A 154 -14.12 -7.47 24.06
N ILE A 155 -15.23 -8.21 24.12
CA ILE A 155 -15.19 -9.65 24.44
C ILE A 155 -14.29 -10.46 23.48
N LYS A 156 -14.22 -10.04 22.21
CA LYS A 156 -13.37 -10.67 21.20
C LYS A 156 -11.88 -10.55 21.53
N GLU A 157 -11.45 -9.46 22.17
CA GLU A 157 -10.05 -9.31 22.61
C GLU A 157 -9.76 -10.22 23.80
N LEU A 158 -10.67 -10.31 24.77
CA LEU A 158 -10.52 -11.23 25.90
C LEU A 158 -10.50 -12.69 25.45
N GLN A 159 -11.35 -13.08 24.49
CA GLN A 159 -11.33 -14.43 23.92
C GLN A 159 -10.03 -14.73 23.18
N ARG A 160 -9.44 -13.73 22.51
CA ARG A 160 -8.23 -13.92 21.70
C ARG A 160 -6.94 -13.90 22.52
N TRP A 161 -6.87 -13.03 23.53
CA TRP A 161 -5.62 -12.73 24.24
C TRP A 161 -5.71 -12.86 25.76
N GLY A 162 -6.90 -13.09 26.33
CA GLY A 162 -7.15 -13.07 27.78
C GLY A 162 -7.04 -11.67 28.42
N LEU A 163 -6.64 -10.66 27.65
CA LEU A 163 -6.31 -9.30 28.05
C LEU A 163 -6.76 -8.32 26.96
N CYS A 164 -6.82 -7.02 27.30
CA CYS A 164 -6.98 -5.98 26.27
C CYS A 164 -5.74 -5.88 25.38
N GLY A 165 -5.90 -5.36 24.16
CA GLY A 165 -4.81 -5.22 23.17
C GLY A 165 -3.60 -4.40 23.64
N LEU A 166 -3.79 -3.47 24.59
CA LEU A 166 -2.71 -2.71 25.20
C LEU A 166 -1.92 -3.54 26.22
N CYS A 167 -2.61 -4.40 26.98
CA CYS A 167 -1.98 -5.25 27.98
C CYS A 167 -1.30 -6.48 27.37
N SER A 168 -1.76 -6.96 26.22
CA SER A 168 -1.15 -8.10 25.51
C SER A 168 0.16 -7.73 24.82
N THR A 169 0.35 -6.46 24.45
CA THR A 169 1.57 -5.97 23.79
C THR A 169 2.62 -5.42 24.76
N ARG A 170 2.25 -5.23 26.04
CA ARG A 170 3.21 -4.83 27.08
C ARG A 170 3.92 -6.06 27.64
N PRO A 171 5.26 -6.08 27.67
CA PRO A 171 6.00 -7.11 28.37
C PRO A 171 5.58 -7.17 29.85
N ALA A 172 5.71 -8.36 30.44
CA ALA A 172 5.36 -8.62 31.83
C ALA A 172 6.20 -7.75 32.77
#